data_AF-A0A6I9MJ40-F1
#
_entry.id   AF-A0A6I9MJ40-F1
#
_cell.length_a   1.000
_cell.length_b   1.000
_cell.length_c   1.000
_cell.angle_alpha   90.00
_cell.angle_beta   90.00
_cell.angle_gamma   90.00
#
_symmetry.space_group_name_H-M   'P 1'
#
loop_
_entity.id
_entity.type
_entity.pdbx_description
1 polymer ?
#
loop_
_entity_poly.entity_id
_entity_poly.type
_entity_poly.pdbx_seq_one_letter_code
_entity_poly.pdbx_strand_id
1 'polypeptide(L)'
;MESNTIQLTRMDYAMKSLSLLYPKSLSRHVAVSTAVVTQQLVSKPSRKAPRARPCRVSTADRKVRKGIMAHSLEDLLGKVQDILKLKDKPFSLVLEEDGTVVETEEYFQALARDTVFMVLQKGQKWKPPSEQRKKRPQQALSQKPTKKIDVARVTFDLYKLNPQDFIGCLNVKATLYDTYSLSYDLHCYRAKRIVKEMLRWALFSMQATGHMLLGTSSYMQQFLDATEEEEASKAKTSSLLPACLKMLQ
;
A
#
# COMPACT_ATOMS: atom_id res chain seq x y z
N MET A 1 8.47 -65.75 1.84
CA MET A 1 8.37 -64.51 2.62
C MET A 1 9.46 -63.49 2.24
N GLU A 2 10.05 -63.53 1.04
CA GLU A 2 11.20 -62.67 0.66
C GLU A 2 10.86 -61.53 -0.31
N SER A 3 9.67 -61.54 -0.92
CA SER A 3 9.30 -60.56 -1.95
C SER A 3 8.95 -59.17 -1.40
N ASN A 4 8.49 -59.09 -0.13
CA ASN A 4 8.10 -57.83 0.50
C ASN A 4 9.29 -57.00 1.01
N THR A 5 10.40 -57.65 1.39
CA THR A 5 11.61 -57.00 1.89
C THR A 5 12.41 -56.30 0.78
N ILE A 6 12.37 -56.85 -0.45
CA ILE A 6 13.05 -56.28 -1.63
C ILE A 6 12.29 -55.06 -2.18
N GLN A 7 10.96 -55.06 -2.10
CA GLN A 7 10.13 -53.92 -2.49
C GLN A 7 10.34 -52.71 -1.56
N LEU A 8 10.42 -52.95 -0.25
CA LEU A 8 10.65 -51.92 0.76
C LEU A 8 12.02 -51.22 0.59
N THR A 9 13.08 -52.01 0.37
CA THR A 9 14.43 -51.46 0.17
C THR A 9 14.58 -50.68 -1.14
N ARG A 10 13.86 -51.08 -2.21
CA ARG A 10 13.84 -50.32 -3.48
C ARG A 10 13.12 -48.99 -3.35
N MET A 11 12.08 -48.92 -2.52
CA MET A 11 11.31 -47.70 -2.24
C MET A 11 12.12 -46.69 -1.41
N ASP A 12 12.89 -47.16 -0.43
CA ASP A 12 13.76 -46.31 0.40
C ASP A 12 14.93 -45.69 -0.39
N TYR A 13 15.50 -46.43 -1.35
CA TYR A 13 16.56 -45.89 -2.20
C TYR A 13 16.03 -44.78 -3.13
N ALA A 14 14.86 -44.98 -3.73
CA ALA A 14 14.21 -43.98 -4.57
C ALA A 14 13.85 -42.70 -3.79
N MET A 15 13.41 -42.85 -2.53
CA MET A 15 13.09 -41.72 -1.65
C MET A 15 14.34 -40.90 -1.26
N LYS A 16 15.49 -41.56 -1.07
CA LYS A 16 16.77 -40.89 -0.82
C LYS A 16 17.29 -40.13 -2.05
N SER A 17 17.16 -40.67 -3.26
CA SER A 17 17.56 -39.95 -4.49
C SER A 17 16.70 -38.72 -4.77
N LEU A 18 15.41 -38.74 -4.43
CA LEU A 18 14.53 -37.56 -4.59
C LEU A 18 14.81 -36.46 -3.57
N SER A 19 15.39 -36.80 -2.42
CA SER A 19 15.77 -35.83 -1.39
C SER A 19 16.96 -34.93 -1.78
N LEU A 20 17.76 -35.34 -2.78
CA LEU A 20 18.82 -34.50 -3.36
C LEU A 20 18.28 -33.40 -4.30
N LEU A 21 17.06 -33.57 -4.80
CA LEU A 21 16.40 -32.61 -5.70
C LEU A 21 15.46 -31.65 -4.95
N TYR A 22 15.23 -31.88 -3.65
CA TYR A 22 14.29 -31.10 -2.86
C TYR A 22 14.98 -30.46 -1.64
N PRO A 23 15.56 -29.25 -1.79
CA PRO A 23 16.09 -28.52 -0.64
C PRO A 23 14.92 -28.07 0.27
N LYS A 24 14.71 -28.78 1.37
CA LYS A 24 13.85 -28.32 2.47
C LYS A 24 14.62 -27.21 3.21
N SER A 25 14.23 -25.96 2.95
CA SER A 25 14.81 -24.71 3.46
C SER A 25 15.83 -24.04 2.53
N LEU A 26 15.33 -23.40 1.48
CA LEU A 26 16.05 -22.30 0.84
C LEU A 26 15.77 -21.01 1.64
N SER A 27 16.68 -20.67 2.55
CA SER A 27 16.86 -19.29 2.99
C SER A 27 17.02 -18.40 1.76
N ARG A 28 16.24 -17.33 1.69
CA ARG A 28 16.14 -16.41 0.55
C ARG A 28 17.43 -15.58 0.44
N HIS A 29 18.48 -16.15 -0.14
CA HIS A 29 19.71 -15.41 -0.46
C HIS A 29 19.53 -14.69 -1.78
N VAL A 30 19.47 -13.36 -1.74
CA VAL A 30 19.58 -12.51 -2.93
C VAL A 30 21.07 -12.31 -3.19
N ALA A 31 21.62 -13.06 -4.15
CA ALA A 31 22.94 -12.77 -4.68
C ALA A 31 22.81 -11.61 -5.68
N VAL A 32 22.99 -10.37 -5.21
CA VAL A 32 23.16 -9.23 -6.10
C VAL A 32 24.58 -9.31 -6.68
N SER A 33 24.70 -9.85 -7.89
CA SER A 33 25.94 -9.74 -8.66
C SER A 33 26.04 -8.34 -9.25
N THR A 34 26.49 -7.36 -8.46
CA THR A 34 27.01 -6.11 -9.02
C THR A 34 28.46 -6.32 -9.41
N ALA A 35 28.66 -6.89 -10.59
CA ALA A 35 29.95 -6.80 -11.28
C ALA A 35 30.13 -5.34 -11.76
N VAL A 36 30.47 -4.45 -10.84
CA VAL A 36 31.02 -3.14 -11.20
C VAL A 36 32.52 -3.35 -11.34
N VAL A 37 32.97 -3.57 -12.58
CA VAL A 37 34.38 -3.39 -12.93
C VAL A 37 34.65 -1.89 -12.78
N THR A 38 35.02 -1.45 -11.58
CA THR A 38 35.75 -0.20 -11.43
C THR A 38 37.15 -0.46 -11.96
N GLN A 39 37.36 -0.19 -13.24
CA GLN A 39 38.69 0.24 -13.66
C GLN A 39 38.96 1.55 -12.94
N GLN A 40 39.49 1.45 -11.72
CA GLN A 40 40.13 2.55 -11.04
C GLN A 40 41.45 2.78 -11.76
N LEU A 41 41.36 3.35 -12.97
CA LEU A 41 42.49 3.94 -13.65
C LEU A 41 42.89 5.14 -12.79
N VAL A 42 43.91 4.95 -11.97
CA VAL A 42 44.64 6.03 -11.31
C VAL A 42 45.16 6.93 -12.42
N SER A 43 44.38 7.95 -12.78
CA SER A 43 44.81 8.95 -13.73
C SER A 43 45.91 9.77 -13.07
N LYS A 44 47.14 9.58 -13.55
CA LYS A 44 48.30 10.46 -13.36
C LYS A 44 47.86 11.94 -13.49
N PRO A 45 48.46 12.88 -12.75
CA PRO A 45 48.09 14.30 -12.82
C PRO A 45 48.49 14.88 -14.18
N SER A 46 47.59 14.74 -15.16
CA SER A 46 47.71 15.39 -16.45
C SER A 46 47.19 16.81 -16.28
N ARG A 47 48.03 17.80 -16.61
CA ARG A 47 47.71 19.23 -16.78
C ARG A 47 46.51 19.39 -17.73
N LYS A 48 45.30 19.16 -17.23
CA LYS A 48 44.04 19.36 -17.93
C LYS A 48 43.15 20.20 -17.02
N ALA A 49 42.46 21.16 -17.62
CA ALA A 49 41.53 22.06 -16.94
C ALA A 49 40.63 21.27 -15.96
N PRO A 50 40.39 21.80 -14.74
CA PRO A 50 39.58 21.12 -13.74
C PRO A 50 38.20 20.77 -14.31
N ARG A 51 37.87 19.47 -14.36
CA ARG A 51 36.52 19.03 -14.72
C ARG A 51 35.56 19.52 -13.64
N ALA A 52 34.37 20.00 -14.04
CA ALA A 52 33.36 20.46 -13.10
C ALA A 52 33.09 19.37 -12.05
N ARG A 53 33.26 19.71 -10.78
CA ARG A 53 33.03 18.83 -9.64
C ARG A 53 31.62 19.08 -9.09
N PRO A 54 30.84 18.03 -8.79
CA PRO A 54 29.60 18.18 -8.05
C PRO A 54 29.91 18.54 -6.59
N CYS A 55 29.39 19.66 -6.13
CA CYS A 55 29.52 20.16 -4.77
C CYS A 55 28.14 20.26 -4.13
N ARG A 56 28.00 19.79 -2.90
CA ARG A 56 26.76 19.96 -2.13
C ARG A 56 26.90 21.16 -1.23
N VAL A 57 26.00 22.13 -1.37
CA VAL A 57 26.01 23.37 -0.59
C VAL A 57 24.72 23.49 0.23
N SER A 58 24.86 23.81 1.50
CA SER A 58 23.80 23.96 2.50
C SER A 58 23.72 25.41 2.98
N THR A 59 22.53 25.89 3.31
CA THR A 59 22.36 27.18 4.00
C THR A 59 22.77 27.06 5.47
N ALA A 60 23.11 28.16 6.14
CA ALA A 60 23.43 28.19 7.58
C ALA A 60 22.38 27.50 8.48
N ASP A 61 21.10 27.53 8.09
CA ASP A 61 20.00 26.89 8.81
C ASP A 61 19.84 25.38 8.52
N ARG A 62 20.67 24.82 7.62
CA ARG A 62 20.61 23.43 7.12
C ARG A 62 19.23 23.01 6.56
N LYS A 63 18.36 23.97 6.25
CA LYS A 63 17.01 23.74 5.70
C LYS A 63 17.02 23.47 4.21
N VAL A 64 17.92 24.13 3.49
CA VAL A 64 18.02 24.05 2.03
C VAL A 64 19.40 23.52 1.68
N ARG A 65 19.43 22.45 0.87
CA ARG A 65 20.65 21.86 0.32
C ARG A 65 20.53 21.80 -1.20
N LYS A 66 21.57 22.26 -1.90
CA LYS A 66 21.63 22.34 -3.36
C LYS A 66 22.89 21.66 -3.86
N GLY A 67 22.79 20.96 -4.98
CA GLY A 67 23.94 20.44 -5.71
C GLY A 67 24.37 21.47 -6.77
N ILE A 68 25.63 21.85 -6.78
CA ILE A 68 26.19 22.85 -7.68
C ILE A 68 27.40 22.22 -8.38
N MET A 69 27.45 22.33 -9.69
CA MET A 69 28.63 21.93 -10.48
C MET A 69 29.59 23.11 -10.53
N ALA A 70 30.80 22.96 -9.98
CA ALA A 70 31.80 24.03 -9.93
C ALA A 70 33.18 23.55 -10.40
N HIS A 71 33.91 24.43 -11.08
CA HIS A 71 35.29 24.17 -11.53
C HIS A 71 36.33 24.62 -10.50
N SER A 72 36.05 25.73 -9.83
CA SER A 72 36.88 26.34 -8.79
C SER A 72 36.01 26.80 -7.62
N LEU A 73 36.65 27.16 -6.50
CA LEU A 73 36.04 27.80 -5.35
C LEU A 73 35.37 29.12 -5.75
N GLU A 74 36.02 29.94 -6.58
CA GLU A 74 35.45 31.21 -7.06
C GLU A 74 34.18 30.98 -7.90
N ASP A 75 34.18 29.99 -8.80
CA ASP A 75 33.01 29.59 -9.58
C ASP A 75 31.88 29.06 -8.69
N LEU A 76 32.22 28.30 -7.63
CA LEU A 76 31.25 27.87 -6.64
C LEU A 76 30.62 29.06 -5.92
N LEU A 77 31.43 30.03 -5.47
CA LEU A 77 30.93 31.23 -4.78
C LEU A 77 29.98 32.05 -5.67
N GLY A 78 30.34 32.25 -6.95
CA GLY A 78 29.46 32.92 -7.92
C GLY A 78 28.11 32.21 -8.07
N LYS A 79 28.12 30.91 -8.34
CA LYS A 79 26.90 30.10 -8.52
C LYS A 79 26.05 29.99 -7.26
N VAL A 80 26.70 29.92 -6.10
CA VAL A 80 26.02 29.88 -4.79
C VAL A 80 25.20 31.14 -4.57
N GLN A 81 25.73 32.30 -4.93
CA GLN A 81 25.02 33.57 -4.80
C GLN A 81 23.71 33.56 -5.60
N ASP A 82 23.77 33.13 -6.86
CA ASP A 82 22.63 33.08 -7.76
C ASP A 82 21.59 32.04 -7.33
N ILE A 83 22.05 30.85 -6.94
CA ILE A 83 21.19 29.71 -6.60
C ILE A 83 20.51 29.90 -5.24
N LEU A 84 21.23 30.42 -4.26
CA LEU A 84 20.69 30.66 -2.91
C LEU A 84 20.05 32.06 -2.76
N LYS A 85 20.06 32.89 -3.82
CA LYS A 85 19.51 34.25 -3.83
C LYS A 85 19.98 35.08 -2.62
N LEU A 86 21.28 34.99 -2.33
CA LEU A 86 21.88 35.68 -1.19
C LEU A 86 21.95 37.19 -1.51
N LYS A 87 21.29 38.02 -0.70
CA LYS A 87 21.20 39.47 -0.92
C LYS A 87 22.50 40.22 -0.57
N ASP A 88 23.34 39.64 0.28
CA ASP A 88 24.49 40.35 0.88
C ASP A 88 25.84 39.68 0.57
N LYS A 89 26.79 40.47 0.02
CA LYS A 89 28.24 40.20 0.07
C LYS A 89 28.82 40.93 1.30
N PRO A 90 29.76 40.35 2.07
CA PRO A 90 30.48 39.09 1.88
C PRO A 90 29.83 37.89 2.62
N PHE A 91 30.01 36.69 2.08
CA PHE A 91 29.67 35.41 2.71
C PHE A 91 30.89 34.47 2.74
N SER A 92 31.00 33.65 3.78
CA SER A 92 32.10 32.69 3.97
C SER A 92 31.63 31.27 3.67
N LEU A 93 32.47 30.50 2.98
CA LEU A 93 32.24 29.08 2.73
C LEU A 93 32.92 28.25 3.81
N VAL A 94 32.16 27.36 4.42
CA VAL A 94 32.60 26.56 5.57
C VAL A 94 32.18 25.11 5.36
N LEU A 95 32.91 24.14 5.92
CA LEU A 95 32.46 22.76 5.95
C LEU A 95 31.29 22.56 6.93
N GLU A 96 30.28 21.81 6.50
CA GLU A 96 29.08 21.57 7.34
C GLU A 96 29.40 20.73 8.58
N GLU A 97 30.38 19.84 8.48
CA GLU A 97 30.74 18.81 9.47
C GLU A 97 31.47 19.39 10.70
N ASP A 98 32.51 20.17 10.48
CA ASP A 98 33.47 20.63 11.50
C ASP A 98 33.55 22.16 11.62
N GLY A 99 33.02 22.90 10.65
CA GLY A 99 33.08 24.35 10.67
C GLY A 99 34.38 24.94 10.13
N THR A 100 35.21 24.15 9.44
CA THR A 100 36.47 24.62 8.84
C THR A 100 36.18 25.54 7.65
N VAL A 101 36.79 26.73 7.66
CA VAL A 101 36.61 27.72 6.59
C VAL A 101 37.41 27.29 5.35
N VAL A 102 36.75 27.30 4.19
CA VAL A 102 37.33 26.93 2.91
C VAL A 102 37.65 28.22 2.15
N GLU A 103 38.90 28.67 2.27
CA GLU A 103 39.39 29.90 1.61
C GLU A 103 40.36 29.63 0.46
N THR A 104 41.03 28.48 0.48
CA THR A 104 42.04 28.10 -0.52
C THR A 104 41.50 27.12 -1.54
N GLU A 105 41.88 27.32 -2.81
CA GLU A 105 41.50 26.45 -3.92
C GLU A 105 42.06 25.03 -3.74
N GLU A 106 43.29 24.92 -3.23
CA GLU A 106 43.97 23.65 -3.00
C GLU A 106 43.21 22.81 -1.98
N TYR A 107 42.72 23.44 -0.91
CA TYR A 107 41.89 22.76 0.08
C TYR A 107 40.57 22.31 -0.53
N PHE A 108 39.91 23.19 -1.31
CA PHE A 108 38.68 22.84 -2.01
C PHE A 108 38.84 21.61 -2.92
N GLN A 109 39.94 21.52 -3.68
CA GLN A 109 40.21 20.41 -4.60
C GLN A 109 40.63 19.12 -3.88
N ALA A 110 41.26 19.21 -2.70
CA ALA A 110 41.65 18.05 -1.89
C ALA A 110 40.46 17.34 -1.22
N LEU A 111 39.34 18.05 -1.05
CA LEU A 111 38.14 17.51 -0.40
C LEU A 111 37.43 16.43 -1.24
N ALA A 112 36.83 15.46 -0.55
CA ALA A 112 36.09 14.36 -1.17
C ALA A 112 34.81 14.83 -1.88
N ARG A 113 34.32 14.10 -2.90
CA ARG A 113 33.18 14.56 -3.72
C ARG A 113 31.84 14.64 -2.96
N ASP A 114 31.74 13.95 -1.85
CA ASP A 114 30.58 13.90 -0.97
C ASP A 114 30.60 15.00 0.13
N THR A 115 31.70 15.76 0.22
CA THR A 115 31.83 16.88 1.16
C THR A 115 30.71 17.90 0.98
N VAL A 116 30.18 18.33 2.12
CA VAL A 116 29.08 19.29 2.19
C VAL A 116 29.60 20.62 2.68
N PHE A 117 29.46 21.62 1.84
CA PHE A 117 29.77 22.99 2.17
C PHE A 117 28.54 23.68 2.73
N MET A 118 28.76 24.67 3.57
CA MET A 118 27.76 25.48 4.21
C MET A 118 28.13 26.95 4.02
N VAL A 119 27.15 27.76 3.64
CA VAL A 119 27.35 29.18 3.36
C VAL A 119 26.89 30.00 4.56
N LEU A 120 27.78 30.87 5.04
CA LEU A 120 27.54 31.77 6.16
C LEU A 120 27.54 33.23 5.68
N GLN A 121 26.47 33.96 5.98
CA GLN A 121 26.42 35.40 5.72
C GLN A 121 27.08 36.20 6.86
N LYS A 122 27.32 37.50 6.63
CA LYS A 122 27.85 38.43 7.65
C LYS A 122 27.07 38.32 8.97
N GLY A 123 27.77 37.97 10.05
CA GLY A 123 27.19 37.83 11.39
C GLY A 123 26.66 36.43 11.72
N GLN A 124 26.60 35.51 10.76
CA GLN A 124 26.27 34.10 11.02
C GLN A 124 27.53 33.33 11.39
N LYS A 125 27.44 32.52 12.45
CA LYS A 125 28.51 31.60 12.86
C LYS A 125 28.10 30.17 12.55
N TRP A 126 29.07 29.34 12.16
CA TRP A 126 28.86 27.90 12.11
C TRP A 126 28.43 27.41 13.49
N LYS A 127 27.48 26.47 13.50
CA LYS A 127 27.01 25.80 14.73
C LYS A 127 27.05 24.31 14.50
N PRO A 128 27.48 23.51 15.47
CA PRO A 128 27.43 22.08 15.35
C PRO A 128 25.97 21.60 15.20
N PRO A 129 25.73 20.49 14.48
CA PRO A 129 24.38 19.95 14.32
C PRO A 129 23.64 19.69 15.64
N SER A 130 24.39 19.40 16.72
CA SER A 130 23.86 19.14 18.06
C SER A 130 23.25 20.37 18.74
N GLU A 131 23.84 21.56 18.57
CA GLU A 131 23.36 22.80 19.19
C GLU A 131 22.14 23.39 18.47
N GLN A 132 22.06 23.24 17.14
CA GLN A 132 20.88 23.68 16.39
C GLN A 132 19.63 22.87 16.72
N ARG A 133 19.76 21.62 17.20
CA ARG A 133 18.63 20.84 17.72
C ARG A 133 18.04 21.44 19.00
N LYS A 134 18.86 22.12 19.83
CA LYS A 134 18.43 22.69 21.12
C LYS A 134 17.74 24.05 21.00
N LYS A 135 18.03 24.84 19.95
CA LYS A 135 17.34 26.12 19.66
C LYS A 135 16.08 25.97 18.81
N ARG A 136 15.55 24.74 18.65
CA ARG A 136 14.20 24.54 18.14
C ARG A 136 13.23 24.59 19.32
N PRO A 137 12.40 25.63 19.50
CA PRO A 137 11.08 25.39 20.07
C PRO A 137 10.40 24.42 19.10
N GLN A 138 10.33 23.15 19.49
CA GLN A 138 9.46 22.08 18.98
C GLN A 138 8.78 22.35 17.62
N GLN A 139 9.57 22.50 16.55
CA GLN A 139 9.06 22.59 15.19
C GLN A 139 9.99 21.81 14.25
N ALA A 140 10.56 20.73 14.78
CA ALA A 140 10.83 19.56 13.96
C ALA A 140 9.47 18.89 13.76
N LEU A 141 8.99 18.98 12.53
CA LEU A 141 8.00 18.11 11.91
C LEU A 141 7.75 16.83 12.72
N SER A 142 6.59 16.83 13.37
CA SER A 142 5.80 15.68 13.77
C SER A 142 6.13 14.41 12.96
N GLN A 143 6.49 13.34 13.67
CA GLN A 143 5.83 12.04 13.49
C GLN A 143 5.69 11.34 14.85
N LYS A 144 5.15 12.04 15.85
CA LYS A 144 4.34 11.33 16.83
C LYS A 144 2.95 11.32 16.19
N PRO A 145 2.35 10.16 15.85
CA PRO A 145 1.03 10.16 15.27
C PRO A 145 0.08 10.73 16.33
N THR A 146 -0.28 12.00 16.15
CA THR A 146 -1.41 12.60 16.83
C THR A 146 -2.59 11.69 16.54
N LYS A 147 -3.27 11.21 17.58
CA LYS A 147 -4.52 10.44 17.49
C LYS A 147 -5.54 11.27 16.69
N LYS A 148 -5.46 11.20 15.37
CA LYS A 148 -6.41 11.67 14.38
C LYS A 148 -6.72 10.42 13.59
N ILE A 149 -7.97 9.98 13.72
CA ILE A 149 -8.62 8.85 13.05
C ILE A 149 -7.74 8.28 11.94
N ASP A 150 -7.03 7.23 12.30
CA ASP A 150 -6.00 6.68 11.45
C ASP A 150 -6.61 5.68 10.48
N VAL A 151 -6.34 5.90 9.20
CA VAL A 151 -7.02 5.25 8.10
C VAL A 151 -6.57 3.79 8.06
N ALA A 152 -7.37 2.91 8.68
CA ALA A 152 -7.25 1.48 8.50
C ALA A 152 -7.58 1.16 7.04
N ARG A 153 -6.54 0.98 6.22
CA ARG A 153 -6.71 0.61 4.81
C ARG A 153 -6.79 -0.90 4.73
N VAL A 154 -7.98 -1.40 4.41
CA VAL A 154 -8.22 -2.82 4.14
C VAL A 154 -8.32 -3.01 2.64
N THR A 155 -7.50 -3.91 2.11
CA THR A 155 -7.38 -4.24 0.69
C THR A 155 -7.73 -5.70 0.48
N PHE A 156 -8.47 -5.96 -0.60
CA PHE A 156 -8.98 -7.27 -0.98
C PHE A 156 -8.55 -7.55 -2.41
N ASP A 157 -7.48 -8.32 -2.59
CA ASP A 157 -6.93 -8.60 -3.90
C ASP A 157 -7.27 -10.03 -4.30
N LEU A 158 -8.18 -10.18 -5.27
CA LEU A 158 -8.53 -11.49 -5.82
C LEU A 158 -7.63 -11.80 -7.02
N TYR A 159 -6.83 -12.85 -6.91
CA TYR A 159 -5.95 -13.30 -7.97
C TYR A 159 -6.16 -14.79 -8.27
N LYS A 160 -5.73 -15.25 -9.44
CA LYS A 160 -6.01 -16.59 -9.95
C LYS A 160 -4.70 -17.31 -10.23
N LEU A 161 -4.44 -18.40 -9.50
CA LEU A 161 -3.21 -19.20 -9.64
C LEU A 161 -3.26 -20.11 -10.88
N ASN A 162 -4.44 -20.65 -11.21
CA ASN A 162 -4.64 -21.47 -12.40
C ASN A 162 -5.83 -20.95 -13.24
N PRO A 163 -5.72 -20.92 -14.58
CA PRO A 163 -6.80 -20.48 -15.46
C PRO A 163 -8.11 -21.30 -15.34
N GLN A 164 -8.04 -22.54 -14.84
CA GLN A 164 -9.18 -23.44 -14.65
C GLN A 164 -9.99 -23.19 -13.36
N ASP A 165 -9.47 -22.39 -12.40
CA ASP A 165 -10.14 -22.17 -11.11
C ASP A 165 -11.24 -21.08 -11.19
N PHE A 166 -12.47 -21.33 -10.70
CA PHE A 166 -13.57 -20.36 -10.81
C PHE A 166 -13.41 -19.14 -9.89
N ILE A 167 -12.83 -19.35 -8.71
CA ILE A 167 -12.45 -18.33 -7.72
C ILE A 167 -11.06 -18.76 -7.25
N GLY A 168 -10.03 -17.93 -7.48
CA GLY A 168 -8.64 -18.26 -7.18
C GLY A 168 -8.30 -18.14 -5.69
N CYS A 169 -7.44 -17.19 -5.35
CA CYS A 169 -7.04 -16.86 -3.98
C CYS A 169 -7.37 -15.39 -3.70
N LEU A 170 -7.91 -15.12 -2.52
CA LEU A 170 -8.23 -13.77 -2.06
C LEU A 170 -7.21 -13.36 -1.01
N ASN A 171 -6.35 -12.39 -1.33
CA ASN A 171 -5.51 -11.74 -0.34
C ASN A 171 -6.34 -10.69 0.41
N VAL A 172 -6.35 -10.77 1.74
CA VAL A 172 -6.90 -9.73 2.60
C VAL A 172 -5.75 -9.09 3.33
N LYS A 173 -5.49 -7.82 3.03
CA LYS A 173 -4.42 -7.06 3.68
C LYS A 173 -5.01 -5.86 4.41
N ALA A 174 -4.85 -5.84 5.72
CA ALA A 174 -5.24 -4.75 6.59
C ALA A 174 -3.98 -4.00 7.04
N THR A 175 -3.90 -2.71 6.70
CA THR A 175 -2.82 -1.81 7.12
C THR A 175 -3.39 -0.79 8.10
N LEU A 176 -2.84 -0.78 9.32
CA LEU A 176 -3.10 0.18 10.39
C LEU A 176 -1.88 1.11 10.52
N TYR A 177 -2.13 2.41 10.56
CA TYR A 177 -1.11 3.46 10.74
C TYR A 177 0.01 3.43 9.70
N ASP A 178 -0.23 2.81 8.53
CA ASP A 178 0.78 2.47 7.50
C ASP A 178 2.07 1.83 8.04
N THR A 179 2.04 1.32 9.27
CA THR A 179 3.19 0.79 10.02
C THR A 179 2.97 -0.66 10.43
N TYR A 180 1.72 -1.06 10.62
CA TYR A 180 1.36 -2.44 10.94
C TYR A 180 0.48 -2.99 9.84
N SER A 181 1.03 -3.91 9.04
CA SER A 181 0.32 -4.57 7.95
C SER A 181 0.13 -6.04 8.26
N LEU A 182 -1.12 -6.49 8.28
CA LEU A 182 -1.48 -7.89 8.37
C LEU A 182 -2.06 -8.34 7.04
N SER A 183 -1.43 -9.31 6.37
CA SER A 183 -1.90 -9.89 5.11
C SER A 183 -2.17 -11.37 5.28
N TYR A 184 -3.32 -11.84 4.80
CA TYR A 184 -3.74 -13.23 4.86
C TYR A 184 -4.29 -13.69 3.51
N ASP A 185 -3.80 -14.81 3.01
CA ASP A 185 -4.26 -15.42 1.76
C ASP A 185 -5.34 -16.47 2.03
N LEU A 186 -6.58 -16.17 1.65
CA LEU A 186 -7.69 -17.11 1.65
C LEU A 186 -7.66 -17.91 0.36
N HIS A 187 -7.31 -19.18 0.47
CA HIS A 187 -7.41 -20.12 -0.64
C HIS A 187 -8.87 -20.52 -0.87
N CYS A 188 -9.48 -20.04 -1.96
CA CYS A 188 -10.91 -20.20 -2.21
C CYS A 188 -11.29 -21.49 -2.95
N TYR A 189 -10.49 -22.56 -2.88
CA TYR A 189 -10.76 -23.83 -3.57
C TYR A 189 -12.15 -24.43 -3.24
N ARG A 190 -12.73 -24.08 -2.09
CA ARG A 190 -14.08 -24.52 -1.66
C ARG A 190 -15.21 -23.55 -1.98
N ALA A 191 -14.91 -22.32 -2.41
CA ALA A 191 -15.89 -21.26 -2.61
C ALA A 191 -16.91 -21.61 -3.70
N LYS A 192 -16.48 -22.29 -4.78
CA LYS A 192 -17.38 -22.74 -5.86
C LYS A 192 -18.53 -23.62 -5.36
N ARG A 193 -18.24 -24.52 -4.42
CA ARG A 193 -19.27 -25.40 -3.82
C ARG A 193 -20.24 -24.61 -2.96
N ILE A 194 -19.74 -23.65 -2.19
CA ILE A 194 -20.55 -22.81 -1.30
C ILE A 194 -21.46 -21.89 -2.12
N VAL A 195 -20.93 -21.22 -3.14
CA VAL A 195 -21.71 -20.33 -4.02
C VAL A 195 -22.82 -21.10 -4.74
N LYS A 196 -22.50 -22.30 -5.26
CA LYS A 196 -23.50 -23.15 -5.92
C LYS A 196 -24.62 -23.55 -4.97
N GLU A 197 -24.29 -23.89 -3.73
CA GLU A 197 -25.29 -24.30 -2.75
C GLU A 197 -26.13 -23.10 -2.27
N MET A 198 -25.51 -21.94 -2.04
CA MET A 198 -26.23 -20.70 -1.71
C MET A 198 -27.21 -20.29 -2.81
N LEU A 199 -26.81 -20.41 -4.08
CA LEU A 199 -27.68 -20.12 -5.20
C LEU A 199 -28.88 -21.09 -5.25
N ARG A 200 -28.68 -22.37 -4.95
CA ARG A 200 -29.78 -23.34 -4.81
C ARG A 200 -30.73 -22.94 -3.69
N TRP A 201 -30.21 -22.63 -2.51
CA TRP A 201 -31.03 -22.21 -1.38
C TRP A 201 -31.81 -20.93 -1.66
N ALA A 202 -31.21 -19.95 -2.35
CA ALA A 202 -31.89 -18.72 -2.76
C ALA A 202 -33.02 -18.99 -3.77
N LEU A 203 -32.80 -19.89 -4.73
CA LEU A 203 -33.84 -20.30 -5.68
C LEU A 203 -34.99 -21.02 -4.95
N PHE A 204 -34.68 -21.93 -4.03
CA PHE A 204 -35.70 -22.61 -3.21
C PHE A 204 -36.48 -21.63 -2.33
N SER A 205 -35.81 -20.67 -1.69
CA SER A 205 -36.49 -19.67 -0.85
C SER A 205 -37.40 -18.78 -1.69
N MET A 206 -36.94 -18.33 -2.86
CA MET A 206 -37.75 -17.53 -3.78
C MET A 206 -38.97 -18.29 -4.27
N GLN A 207 -38.83 -19.58 -4.61
CA GLN A 207 -39.95 -20.42 -5.02
C GLN A 207 -40.94 -20.65 -3.86
N ALA A 208 -40.44 -20.91 -2.65
CA ALA A 208 -41.28 -21.07 -1.46
C ALA A 208 -42.04 -19.79 -1.11
N THR A 209 -41.36 -18.63 -1.14
CA THR A 209 -42.00 -17.33 -0.93
C THR A 209 -43.05 -17.03 -2.00
N GLY A 210 -42.77 -17.36 -3.27
CA GLY A 210 -43.73 -17.22 -4.36
C GLY A 210 -45.00 -18.06 -4.15
N HIS A 211 -44.86 -19.34 -3.79
CA HIS A 211 -46.00 -20.19 -3.47
C HIS A 211 -46.76 -19.71 -2.21
N MET A 212 -46.05 -19.22 -1.21
CA MET A 212 -46.67 -18.67 0.01
C MET A 212 -47.51 -17.43 -0.32
N LEU A 213 -46.99 -16.51 -1.14
CA LEU A 213 -47.71 -15.30 -1.55
C LEU A 213 -48.92 -15.61 -2.45
N LEU A 214 -48.77 -16.51 -3.41
CA LEU A 214 -49.89 -16.91 -4.27
C LEU A 214 -50.96 -17.68 -3.47
N GLY A 215 -50.55 -18.54 -2.54
CA GLY A 215 -51.46 -19.27 -1.65
C GLY A 215 -52.23 -18.33 -0.72
N THR A 216 -51.55 -17.36 -0.11
CA THR A 216 -52.22 -16.36 0.73
C THR A 216 -53.13 -15.45 -0.08
N SER A 217 -52.73 -15.06 -1.30
CA SER A 217 -53.59 -14.28 -2.21
C SER A 217 -54.87 -15.04 -2.57
N SER A 218 -54.75 -16.33 -2.93
CA SER A 218 -55.92 -17.16 -3.27
C SER A 218 -56.84 -17.38 -2.06
N TYR A 219 -56.27 -17.51 -0.85
CA TYR A 219 -57.04 -17.62 0.38
C TYR A 219 -57.81 -16.34 0.69
N MET A 220 -57.16 -15.18 0.58
CA MET A 220 -57.81 -13.89 0.78
C MET A 220 -58.89 -13.62 -0.26
N GLN A 221 -58.70 -14.06 -1.51
CA GLN A 221 -59.72 -13.95 -2.55
C GLN A 221 -60.98 -14.78 -2.22
N GLN A 222 -60.81 -16.03 -1.77
CA GLN A 222 -61.94 -16.86 -1.32
C GLN A 222 -62.67 -16.25 -0.11
N PHE A 223 -61.95 -15.60 0.79
CA PHE A 223 -62.54 -14.93 1.94
C PHE A 223 -63.36 -13.69 1.54
N LEU A 224 -62.87 -12.92 0.57
CA LEU A 224 -63.59 -11.77 0.02
C LEU A 224 -64.83 -12.21 -0.76
N ASP A 225 -64.69 -13.21 -1.63
CA ASP A 225 -65.82 -13.77 -2.41
C ASP A 225 -66.92 -14.33 -1.49
N ALA A 226 -66.55 -14.98 -0.38
CA ALA A 226 -67.51 -15.48 0.62
C ALA A 226 -68.25 -14.35 1.36
N THR A 227 -67.60 -13.19 1.55
CA THR A 227 -68.22 -12.02 2.19
C THR A 227 -69.20 -11.32 1.24
N GLU A 228 -68.89 -11.26 -0.07
CA GLU A 228 -69.78 -10.69 -1.09
C GLU A 228 -71.03 -11.54 -1.35
N GLU A 229 -70.91 -12.88 -1.34
CA GLU A 229 -72.06 -13.80 -1.44
C GLU A 229 -73.03 -13.67 -0.25
N GLU A 230 -72.51 -13.43 0.96
CA GLU A 230 -73.33 -13.22 2.16
C GLU A 230 -74.10 -11.88 2.10
N GLU A 231 -73.49 -10.80 1.59
CA GLU A 231 -74.19 -9.53 1.35
C GLU A 231 -75.20 -9.60 0.19
N ALA A 232 -74.89 -10.29 -0.90
CA ALA A 232 -75.79 -10.44 -2.05
C ALA A 232 -77.04 -11.28 -1.71
N SER A 233 -76.91 -12.30 -0.84
CA SER A 233 -78.05 -13.08 -0.35
C SER A 233 -78.95 -12.27 0.62
N LYS A 234 -78.35 -11.38 1.42
CA LYS A 234 -79.08 -10.45 2.31
C LYS A 234 -79.79 -9.33 1.54
N ALA A 235 -79.20 -8.86 0.44
CA ALA A 235 -79.85 -7.91 -0.47
C ALA A 235 -81.02 -8.55 -1.25
N LYS A 236 -80.88 -9.80 -1.70
CA LYS A 236 -81.98 -10.56 -2.34
C LYS A 236 -83.14 -10.81 -1.39
N THR A 237 -82.88 -11.20 -0.14
CA THR A 237 -83.93 -11.39 0.88
C THR A 237 -84.60 -10.08 1.30
N SER A 238 -83.85 -8.98 1.37
CA SER A 238 -84.38 -7.62 1.58
C SER A 238 -85.30 -7.17 0.44
N SER A 239 -84.97 -7.47 -0.82
CA SER A 239 -85.79 -7.10 -2.00
C SER A 239 -87.09 -7.90 -2.14
N LEU A 240 -87.21 -9.06 -1.49
CA LEU A 240 -88.42 -9.90 -1.50
C LEU A 240 -89.44 -9.49 -0.41
N LEU A 241 -89.02 -8.82 0.65
CA LEU A 241 -89.91 -8.36 1.72
C LEU A 241 -90.90 -7.24 1.30
N PRO A 242 -90.54 -6.23 0.48
CA PRO A 242 -91.50 -5.23 0.02
C PRO A 242 -92.47 -5.77 -1.05
N ALA A 243 -92.16 -6.88 -1.73
CA ALA A 243 -93.02 -7.46 -2.76
C ALA A 243 -94.21 -8.23 -2.17
N CYS A 244 -94.04 -8.93 -1.04
CA CYS A 244 -95.13 -9.66 -0.38
C CYS A 244 -96.15 -8.75 0.32
N LEU A 245 -95.76 -7.55 0.76
CA LEU A 245 -96.69 -6.61 1.43
C LEU A 245 -97.64 -5.86 0.48
N LYS A 246 -97.39 -5.89 -0.84
CA LYS A 246 -98.30 -5.30 -1.84
C LYS A 246 -99.41 -6.22 -2.33
N MET A 247 -99.44 -7.48 -1.89
CA MET A 247 -100.47 -8.47 -2.25
C MET A 247 -101.58 -8.63 -1.20
N LEU A 248 -101.58 -7.79 -0.15
CA LEU A 248 -102.52 -7.86 0.99
C LEU A 248 -103.34 -6.57 1.19
N GLN A 249 -103.45 -5.72 0.17
CA GLN A 249 -104.41 -4.62 0.07
C GLN A 249 -105.25 -4.80 -1.19
#